data_AF-A0A4D6DNP4-F1
#
_entry.id   AF-A0A4D6DNP4-F1
#
_cell.length_a   1.000
_cell.length_b   1.000
_cell.length_c   1.000
_cell.angle_alpha   90.00
_cell.angle_beta   90.00
_cell.angle_gamma   90.00
#
_symmetry.space_group_name_H-M   'P 1'
#
loop_
_entity.id
_entity.type
_entity.pdbx_description
1 polymer ?
#
loop_
_entity_poly.entity_id
_entity_poly.type
_entity_poly.pdbx_seq_one_letter_code
_entity_poly.pdbx_strand_id
1 'polypeptide(L)'
;EIVRPTQRSTYKFFAFAMVLFLVQVLAGILSAEDFLEGGAGTTMVRVLGLSIPFTVVRSWHTILQIYWFLMCWVGYTIFFLPRLSRVPRGQQMLIHVLFGISVLVGAGALFGIYFGQMGHLTNDWVSYWFGSQGWEFVELGRFWHILMLVAFLLWIAIIFRGVRPWITKQNLWSVPAWLSYGSAIMVLFLFFGLGATVRDNFAISDYWRWMTVHMWVEVTFEVFTTCIVGYMLVQMGLLNRAMAERVIFLAVMLFLVTAVVGISHNFYWIAKPTGVIALGSIFSTLQVLPLLLITLDAWRMRQEKVQASGNVIQGKQRFVMDGVWLFIL
;
A
#
# COMPACT_ATOMS: atom_id res chain seq x y z
N GLU A 1 -6.68 -27.92 15.16
CA GLU A 1 -6.78 -27.18 13.87
C GLU A 1 -5.54 -26.31 13.69
N ILE A 2 -4.88 -26.40 12.54
CA ILE A 2 -3.64 -25.67 12.23
C ILE A 2 -3.92 -24.19 11.87
N VAL A 3 -5.17 -23.83 11.60
CA VAL A 3 -5.60 -22.46 11.22
C VAL A 3 -6.73 -21.99 12.11
N ARG A 4 -6.60 -20.82 12.75
CA ARG A 4 -7.64 -20.25 13.61
C ARG A 4 -8.79 -19.64 12.78
N PRO A 5 -10.04 -19.60 13.28
CA PRO A 5 -11.18 -19.03 12.56
C PRO A 5 -10.98 -17.58 12.08
N THR A 6 -10.28 -16.76 12.86
CA THR A 6 -9.94 -15.37 12.47
C THR A 6 -8.96 -15.31 11.30
N GLN A 7 -8.03 -16.27 11.19
CA GLN A 7 -7.10 -16.36 10.06
C GLN A 7 -7.83 -16.81 8.80
N ARG A 8 -8.72 -17.82 8.90
CA ARG A 8 -9.56 -18.23 7.77
C ARG A 8 -10.44 -17.09 7.26
N SER A 9 -10.90 -16.22 8.17
CA SER A 9 -11.70 -15.05 7.83
C SER A 9 -10.94 -14.01 7.00
N THR A 10 -9.61 -14.05 6.90
CA THR A 10 -8.85 -13.10 6.06
C THR A 10 -8.77 -13.53 4.60
N TYR A 11 -9.06 -14.80 4.26
CA TYR A 11 -8.97 -15.31 2.89
C TYR A 11 -9.82 -14.55 1.88
N LYS A 12 -10.99 -14.08 2.31
CA LYS A 12 -11.87 -13.24 1.49
C LYS A 12 -11.23 -11.91 1.06
N PHE A 13 -10.32 -11.33 1.87
CA PHE A 13 -9.60 -10.11 1.48
C PHE A 13 -8.64 -10.38 0.33
N PHE A 14 -7.90 -11.50 0.39
CA PHE A 14 -7.02 -11.92 -0.70
C PHE A 14 -7.82 -12.30 -1.96
N ALA A 15 -8.94 -13.01 -1.81
CA ALA A 15 -9.83 -13.31 -2.92
C ALA A 15 -10.37 -12.03 -3.59
N PHE A 16 -10.81 -11.07 -2.79
CA PHE A 16 -11.26 -9.77 -3.29
C PHE A 16 -10.14 -8.99 -3.97
N ALA A 17 -8.93 -8.99 -3.39
CA ALA A 17 -7.76 -8.37 -4.00
C ALA A 17 -7.43 -8.98 -5.38
N MET A 18 -7.50 -10.29 -5.53
CA MET A 18 -7.29 -10.93 -6.85
C MET A 18 -8.31 -10.48 -7.89
N VAL A 19 -9.58 -10.32 -7.51
CA VAL A 19 -10.61 -9.80 -8.42
C VAL A 19 -10.30 -8.36 -8.81
N LEU A 20 -9.99 -7.49 -7.85
CA LEU A 20 -9.64 -6.10 -8.11
C LEU A 20 -8.37 -5.97 -8.97
N PHE A 21 -7.37 -6.83 -8.75
CA PHE A 21 -6.16 -6.89 -9.55
C PHE A 21 -6.47 -7.27 -11.01
N LEU A 22 -7.33 -8.27 -11.23
CA LEU A 22 -7.78 -8.61 -12.58
C LEU A 22 -8.48 -7.43 -13.26
N VAL A 23 -9.39 -6.75 -12.57
CA VAL A 23 -10.08 -5.56 -13.10
C VAL A 23 -9.09 -4.44 -13.41
N GLN A 24 -8.07 -4.23 -12.55
CA GLN A 24 -7.02 -3.24 -12.76
C GLN A 24 -6.19 -3.52 -14.02
N VAL A 25 -5.78 -4.78 -14.23
CA VAL A 25 -5.04 -5.20 -15.43
C VAL A 25 -5.89 -5.00 -16.68
N LEU A 26 -7.17 -5.40 -16.65
CA LEU A 26 -8.09 -5.21 -17.77
C LEU A 26 -8.29 -3.71 -18.09
N ALA A 27 -8.49 -2.87 -17.07
CA ALA A 27 -8.57 -1.42 -17.24
C ALA A 27 -7.27 -0.84 -17.85
N GLY A 28 -6.11 -1.38 -17.47
CA GLY A 28 -4.82 -1.03 -18.05
C GLY A 28 -4.74 -1.37 -19.55
N ILE A 29 -5.13 -2.58 -19.92
CA ILE A 29 -5.18 -3.03 -21.32
C ILE A 29 -6.08 -2.12 -22.15
N LEU A 30 -7.30 -1.83 -21.65
CA LEU A 30 -8.25 -0.95 -22.33
C LEU A 30 -7.72 0.49 -22.46
N SER A 31 -7.04 1.00 -21.44
CA SER A 31 -6.44 2.34 -21.51
C SER A 31 -5.27 2.43 -22.48
N ALA A 32 -4.46 1.36 -22.60
CA ALA A 32 -3.32 1.32 -23.51
C ALA A 32 -3.75 1.24 -24.98
N GLU A 33 -4.88 0.57 -25.25
CA GLU A 33 -5.44 0.43 -26.57
C GLU A 33 -5.87 1.76 -27.21
N ASP A 34 -6.31 2.74 -26.41
CA ASP A 34 -6.69 4.05 -26.95
C ASP A 34 -5.51 4.77 -27.65
N PHE A 35 -4.27 4.31 -27.46
CA PHE A 35 -3.07 4.77 -28.16
C PHE A 35 -2.67 3.92 -29.38
N LEU A 36 -3.45 2.89 -29.72
CA LEU A 36 -3.22 1.95 -30.81
C LEU A 36 -4.39 1.98 -31.80
N GLU A 37 -4.16 1.53 -33.04
CA GLU A 37 -5.23 1.36 -34.03
C GLU A 37 -5.99 0.03 -33.80
N GLY A 38 -6.80 -0.03 -32.74
CA GLY A 38 -7.71 -1.17 -32.44
C GLY A 38 -7.26 -2.12 -31.32
N GLY A 39 -8.15 -3.06 -30.94
CA GLY A 39 -7.97 -4.01 -29.83
C GLY A 39 -9.26 -4.49 -29.13
N ALA A 40 -9.16 -4.80 -27.84
CA ALA A 40 -10.24 -5.34 -27.01
C ALA A 40 -11.39 -4.34 -26.74
N GLY A 41 -11.11 -3.05 -26.53
CA GLY A 41 -12.06 -1.96 -26.35
C GLY A 41 -12.86 -1.66 -27.61
N THR A 42 -12.19 -1.58 -28.77
CA THR A 42 -12.86 -1.47 -30.07
C THR A 42 -13.70 -2.70 -30.40
N THR A 43 -13.25 -3.89 -30.01
CA THR A 43 -14.06 -5.13 -30.10
C THR A 43 -15.27 -5.07 -29.15
N MET A 44 -15.09 -4.58 -27.92
CA MET A 44 -16.17 -4.39 -26.95
C MET A 44 -17.27 -3.46 -27.47
N VAL A 45 -16.88 -2.34 -28.09
CA VAL A 45 -17.82 -1.41 -28.72
C VAL A 45 -18.55 -2.09 -29.88
N ARG A 46 -17.85 -2.84 -30.74
CA ARG A 46 -18.47 -3.53 -31.88
C ARG A 46 -19.44 -4.64 -31.48
N VAL A 47 -19.12 -5.42 -30.44
CA VAL A 47 -19.89 -6.61 -30.05
C VAL A 47 -20.97 -6.28 -29.01
N LEU A 48 -20.67 -5.40 -28.06
CA LEU A 48 -21.54 -5.11 -26.91
C LEU A 48 -22.16 -3.71 -26.96
N GLY A 49 -21.73 -2.83 -27.87
CA GLY A 49 -22.19 -1.44 -27.93
C GLY A 49 -21.78 -0.59 -26.72
N LEU A 50 -20.85 -1.09 -25.89
CA LEU A 50 -20.40 -0.42 -24.67
C LEU A 50 -19.08 0.29 -24.93
N SER A 51 -19.10 1.62 -24.91
CA SER A 51 -17.90 2.46 -24.93
C SER A 51 -17.59 2.95 -23.52
N ILE A 52 -16.39 2.65 -23.02
CA ILE A 52 -15.89 3.21 -21.76
C ILE A 52 -14.74 4.15 -22.12
N PRO A 53 -14.80 5.45 -21.76
CA PRO A 53 -13.80 6.41 -22.17
C PRO A 53 -12.47 6.22 -21.43
N PHE A 54 -11.37 6.64 -22.07
CA PHE A 54 -10.01 6.64 -21.51
C PHE A 54 -9.95 7.14 -20.06
N THR A 55 -10.66 8.23 -19.75
CA THR A 55 -10.65 8.83 -18.42
C THR A 55 -11.11 7.86 -17.34
N VAL A 56 -12.14 7.06 -17.62
CA VAL A 56 -12.71 6.10 -16.65
C VAL A 56 -11.77 4.93 -16.48
N VAL A 57 -11.31 4.32 -17.58
CA VAL A 57 -10.41 3.15 -17.50
C VAL A 57 -9.07 3.52 -16.88
N ARG A 58 -8.54 4.72 -17.17
CA ARG A 58 -7.35 5.25 -16.49
C ARG A 58 -7.59 5.41 -14.99
N SER A 59 -8.68 6.06 -14.58
CA SER A 59 -9.01 6.25 -13.17
C SER A 59 -9.23 4.93 -12.42
N TRP A 60 -9.84 3.93 -13.06
CA TRP A 60 -9.94 2.58 -12.50
C TRP A 60 -8.56 1.92 -12.38
N HIS A 61 -7.73 2.01 -13.41
CA HIS A 61 -6.39 1.43 -13.39
C HIS A 61 -5.54 2.01 -12.25
N THR A 62 -5.50 3.33 -12.10
CA THR A 62 -4.71 4.02 -11.06
C THR A 62 -5.23 3.73 -9.66
N ILE A 63 -6.54 3.85 -9.42
CA ILE A 63 -7.07 3.69 -8.07
C ILE A 63 -7.08 2.23 -7.61
N LEU A 64 -7.39 1.29 -8.52
CA LEU A 64 -7.40 -0.13 -8.18
C LEU A 64 -5.99 -0.64 -7.93
N GLN A 65 -4.97 -0.12 -8.62
CA GLN A 65 -3.57 -0.47 -8.37
C GLN A 65 -3.18 -0.28 -6.90
N ILE A 66 -3.71 0.78 -6.30
CA ILE A 66 -3.55 1.07 -4.88
C ILE A 66 -4.47 0.18 -4.03
N TYR A 67 -5.73 0.03 -4.45
CA TYR A 67 -6.78 -0.59 -3.64
C TYR A 67 -6.61 -2.10 -3.42
N TRP A 68 -6.31 -2.87 -4.47
CA TRP A 68 -6.13 -4.33 -4.34
C TRP A 68 -4.93 -4.67 -3.45
N PHE A 69 -3.84 -3.91 -3.61
CA PHE A 69 -2.61 -4.06 -2.84
C PHE A 69 -2.88 -3.84 -1.35
N LEU A 70 -3.63 -2.78 -1.00
CA LEU A 70 -4.08 -2.55 0.37
C LEU A 70 -4.92 -3.68 0.96
N MET A 71 -5.81 -4.28 0.17
CA MET A 71 -6.63 -5.40 0.65
C MET A 71 -5.77 -6.61 1.02
N CYS A 72 -4.70 -6.87 0.26
CA CYS A 72 -3.70 -7.88 0.62
C CYS A 72 -3.03 -7.55 1.97
N TRP A 73 -2.64 -6.30 2.20
CA TRP A 73 -2.00 -5.88 3.46
C TRP A 73 -2.92 -5.96 4.67
N VAL A 74 -4.16 -5.51 4.51
CA VAL A 74 -5.20 -5.63 5.53
C VAL A 74 -5.41 -7.10 5.88
N GLY A 75 -5.51 -7.98 4.88
CA GLY A 75 -5.62 -9.42 5.07
C GLY A 75 -4.42 -10.03 5.79
N TYR A 76 -3.20 -9.67 5.38
CA TYR A 76 -1.95 -10.20 5.91
C TYR A 76 -1.72 -9.82 7.38
N THR A 77 -1.90 -8.54 7.70
CA THR A 77 -1.71 -8.05 9.09
C THR A 77 -2.66 -8.70 10.07
N ILE A 78 -3.93 -8.86 9.71
CA ILE A 78 -4.93 -9.54 10.54
C ILE A 78 -4.62 -11.04 10.67
N PHE A 79 -4.17 -11.67 9.58
CA PHE A 79 -3.81 -13.10 9.58
C PHE A 79 -2.68 -13.40 10.59
N PHE A 80 -1.81 -12.44 10.81
CA PHE A 80 -0.67 -12.55 11.70
C PHE A 80 -1.01 -12.36 13.20
N LEU A 81 -2.00 -11.53 13.54
CA LEU A 81 -2.34 -11.17 14.94
C LEU A 81 -2.44 -12.36 15.91
N PRO A 82 -3.07 -13.50 15.56
CA PRO A 82 -3.24 -14.61 16.50
C PRO A 82 -1.93 -15.35 16.86
N ARG A 83 -0.82 -15.06 16.17
CA ARG A 83 0.52 -15.55 16.55
C ARG A 83 1.16 -14.71 17.65
N LEU A 84 0.77 -13.44 17.78
CA LEU A 84 1.33 -12.53 18.78
C LEU A 84 0.64 -12.69 20.13
N SER A 85 -0.69 -12.75 20.14
CA SER A 85 -1.46 -12.80 21.39
C SER A 85 -2.76 -13.59 21.21
N ARG A 86 -3.43 -13.88 22.33
CA ARG A 86 -4.73 -14.52 22.33
C ARG A 86 -5.76 -13.62 21.64
N VAL A 87 -6.54 -14.20 20.73
CA VAL A 87 -7.58 -13.49 19.98
C VAL A 87 -8.60 -12.82 20.93
N PRO A 88 -8.80 -11.50 20.83
CA PRO A 88 -9.81 -10.78 21.62
C PRO A 88 -11.24 -11.20 21.27
N ARG A 89 -12.18 -11.05 22.22
CA ARG A 89 -13.61 -11.30 21.97
C ARG A 89 -14.14 -10.35 20.88
N GLY A 90 -14.99 -10.87 19.99
CA GLY A 90 -15.60 -10.09 18.90
C GLY A 90 -14.68 -9.77 17.71
N GLN A 91 -13.41 -10.19 17.72
CA GLN A 91 -12.45 -9.88 16.65
C GLN A 91 -12.93 -10.37 15.27
N GLN A 92 -13.54 -11.56 15.21
CA GLN A 92 -14.05 -12.12 13.97
C GLN A 92 -15.16 -11.25 13.37
N MET A 93 -16.10 -10.75 14.17
CA MET A 93 -17.16 -9.85 13.70
C MET A 93 -16.56 -8.57 13.11
N LEU A 94 -15.57 -7.96 13.76
CA LEU A 94 -14.90 -6.76 13.26
C LEU A 94 -14.24 -7.01 11.89
N ILE A 95 -13.65 -8.19 11.68
CA ILE A 95 -13.07 -8.61 10.39
C ILE A 95 -14.17 -8.78 9.32
N HIS A 96 -15.37 -9.21 9.71
CA HIS A 96 -16.52 -9.26 8.80
C HIS A 96 -17.05 -7.89 8.41
N VAL A 97 -17.21 -7.00 9.39
CA VAL A 97 -17.63 -5.61 9.15
C VAL A 97 -16.60 -4.89 8.28
N LEU A 98 -15.31 -4.98 8.62
CA LEU A 98 -14.23 -4.36 7.84
C LEU A 98 -14.29 -4.77 6.36
N PHE A 99 -14.42 -6.07 6.10
CA PHE A 99 -14.54 -6.57 4.74
C PHE A 99 -15.79 -6.06 4.01
N GLY A 100 -16.94 -6.01 4.69
CA GLY A 100 -18.16 -5.48 4.10
C GLY A 100 -17.99 -4.02 3.67
N ILE A 101 -17.38 -3.20 4.53
CA ILE A 101 -17.06 -1.80 4.21
C ILE A 101 -16.07 -1.73 3.03
N SER A 102 -15.02 -2.56 3.01
CA SER A 102 -14.07 -2.61 1.90
C SER A 102 -14.74 -2.97 0.57
N VAL A 103 -15.64 -3.95 0.54
CA VAL A 103 -16.37 -4.29 -0.69
C VAL A 103 -17.25 -3.13 -1.14
N LEU A 104 -17.93 -2.46 -0.21
CA LEU A 104 -18.75 -1.27 -0.53
C LEU A 104 -17.90 -0.13 -1.10
N VAL A 105 -16.73 0.15 -0.52
CA VAL A 105 -15.80 1.17 -1.03
C VAL A 105 -15.26 0.80 -2.41
N GLY A 106 -14.87 -0.46 -2.65
CA GLY A 106 -14.41 -0.92 -3.96
C GLY A 106 -15.49 -0.83 -5.03
N ALA A 107 -16.73 -1.19 -4.71
CA ALA A 107 -17.87 -1.00 -5.60
C ALA A 107 -18.13 0.50 -5.85
N GLY A 108 -18.06 1.32 -4.80
CA GLY A 108 -18.17 2.77 -4.90
C GLY A 108 -17.10 3.41 -5.77
N ALA A 109 -15.86 2.93 -5.72
CA ALA A 109 -14.79 3.36 -6.61
C ALA A 109 -15.12 3.02 -8.07
N LEU A 110 -15.55 1.79 -8.36
CA LEU A 110 -15.88 1.38 -9.73
C LEU A 110 -17.08 2.18 -10.29
N PHE A 111 -18.22 2.08 -9.62
CA PHE A 111 -19.47 2.66 -10.11
C PHE A 111 -19.49 4.18 -9.96
N GLY A 112 -18.96 4.73 -8.85
CA GLY A 112 -18.90 6.17 -8.64
C GLY A 112 -18.06 6.87 -9.70
N ILE A 113 -16.85 6.36 -9.97
CA ILE A 113 -15.99 6.94 -11.02
C ILE A 113 -16.68 6.86 -12.39
N TYR A 114 -17.28 5.71 -12.72
CA TYR A 114 -18.00 5.54 -13.99
C TYR A 114 -19.16 6.53 -14.14
N PHE A 115 -20.11 6.55 -13.20
CA PHE A 115 -21.28 7.43 -13.32
C PHE A 115 -20.93 8.91 -13.20
N GLY A 116 -19.91 9.25 -12.40
CA GLY A 116 -19.41 10.61 -12.26
C GLY A 116 -18.78 11.14 -13.54
N GLN A 117 -17.86 10.37 -14.15
CA GLN A 117 -17.15 10.82 -15.35
C GLN A 117 -17.96 10.67 -16.65
N MET A 118 -18.92 9.74 -16.71
CA MET A 118 -19.86 9.64 -17.83
C MET A 118 -20.94 10.73 -17.83
N GLY A 119 -20.98 11.60 -16.80
CA GLY A 119 -21.96 12.68 -16.70
C GLY A 119 -23.37 12.23 -16.32
N HIS A 120 -23.55 10.98 -15.86
CA HIS A 120 -24.83 10.49 -15.37
C HIS A 120 -25.22 11.14 -14.04
N LEU A 121 -24.25 11.66 -13.29
CA LEU A 121 -24.47 12.47 -12.08
C LEU A 121 -24.47 13.96 -12.46
N THR A 122 -25.64 14.50 -12.80
CA THR A 122 -25.79 15.88 -13.30
C THR A 122 -25.63 16.99 -12.26
N ASN A 123 -25.65 16.66 -10.97
CA ASN A 123 -25.44 17.62 -9.89
C ASN A 123 -24.00 17.53 -9.38
N ASP A 124 -23.26 18.65 -9.46
CA ASP A 124 -21.85 18.76 -9.03
C ASP A 124 -21.62 18.27 -7.59
N TRP A 125 -22.56 18.54 -6.68
CA TRP A 125 -22.47 18.05 -5.31
C TRP A 125 -22.56 16.52 -5.27
N VAL A 126 -23.50 15.92 -6.01
CA VAL A 126 -23.66 14.46 -6.06
C VAL A 126 -22.43 13.82 -6.71
N SER A 127 -21.91 14.42 -7.79
CA SER A 127 -20.70 13.96 -8.47
C SER A 127 -19.45 14.03 -7.57
N TYR A 128 -19.29 15.12 -6.81
CA TYR A 128 -18.18 15.24 -5.85
C TYR A 128 -18.26 14.22 -4.71
N TRP A 129 -19.45 13.94 -4.18
CA TRP A 129 -19.62 13.03 -3.04
C TRP A 129 -19.63 11.56 -3.42
N PHE A 130 -20.37 11.19 -4.47
CA PHE A 130 -20.60 9.79 -4.85
C PHE A 130 -19.95 9.39 -6.18
N GLY A 131 -19.50 10.37 -6.97
CA GLY A 131 -18.86 10.19 -8.26
C GLY A 131 -17.34 10.17 -8.17
N SER A 132 -16.71 11.13 -8.85
CA SER A 132 -15.26 11.29 -8.94
C SER A 132 -14.83 12.69 -8.49
N GLN A 133 -13.78 12.77 -7.67
CA GLN A 133 -13.19 14.06 -7.28
C GLN A 133 -12.29 14.68 -8.36
N GLY A 134 -11.88 13.90 -9.37
CA GLY A 134 -11.10 14.39 -10.51
C GLY A 134 -9.60 14.55 -10.26
N TRP A 135 -9.10 14.16 -9.09
CA TRP A 135 -7.66 14.15 -8.78
C TRP A 135 -7.07 12.76 -8.97
N GLU A 136 -5.96 12.69 -9.71
CA GLU A 136 -5.24 11.44 -9.89
C GLU A 136 -4.76 10.86 -8.54
N PHE A 137 -4.95 9.55 -8.36
CA PHE A 137 -4.75 8.77 -7.13
C PHE A 137 -5.73 9.06 -5.99
N VAL A 138 -6.58 10.09 -6.11
CA VAL A 138 -7.61 10.46 -5.13
C VAL A 138 -8.96 10.61 -5.83
N GLU A 139 -9.26 9.68 -6.74
CA GLU A 139 -10.42 9.76 -7.63
C GLU A 139 -11.75 9.46 -6.93
N LEU A 140 -11.74 8.67 -5.85
CA LEU A 140 -12.98 8.28 -5.15
C LEU A 140 -13.79 9.52 -4.75
N GLY A 141 -15.10 9.51 -5.00
CA GLY A 141 -16.02 10.50 -4.43
C GLY A 141 -15.86 10.63 -2.90
N ARG A 142 -16.14 11.82 -2.36
CA ARG A 142 -15.86 12.15 -0.94
C ARG A 142 -16.51 11.20 0.06
N PHE A 143 -17.71 10.70 -0.22
CA PHE A 143 -18.39 9.71 0.63
C PHE A 143 -17.59 8.40 0.70
N TRP A 144 -17.18 7.87 -0.45
CA TRP A 144 -16.40 6.64 -0.55
C TRP A 144 -15.02 6.78 0.07
N HIS A 145 -14.39 7.95 -0.09
CA HIS A 145 -13.15 8.31 0.56
C HIS A 145 -13.29 8.30 2.11
N ILE A 146 -14.30 8.97 2.67
CA ILE A 146 -14.53 8.96 4.12
C ILE A 146 -14.83 7.54 4.62
N LEU A 147 -15.63 6.77 3.88
CA LEU A 147 -15.94 5.39 4.22
C LEU A 147 -14.68 4.50 4.20
N MET A 148 -13.75 4.74 3.26
CA MET A 148 -12.43 4.12 3.24
C MET A 148 -11.61 4.47 4.49
N LEU A 149 -11.59 5.74 4.91
CA LEU A 149 -10.91 6.15 6.15
C LEU A 149 -11.51 5.46 7.38
N VAL A 150 -12.83 5.32 7.45
CA VAL A 150 -13.52 4.57 8.51
C VAL A 150 -13.10 3.10 8.51
N ALA A 151 -12.98 2.47 7.33
CA ALA A 151 -12.47 1.10 7.22
C ALA A 151 -11.04 0.99 7.76
N PHE A 152 -10.16 1.93 7.42
CA PHE A 152 -8.79 1.96 7.92
C PHE A 152 -8.69 2.22 9.43
N LEU A 153 -9.52 3.11 9.99
CA LEU A 153 -9.61 3.29 11.44
C LEU A 153 -10.06 2.00 12.14
N LEU A 154 -11.05 1.30 11.59
CA LEU A 154 -11.48 0.01 12.11
C LEU A 154 -10.37 -1.05 12.01
N TRP A 155 -9.61 -1.05 10.92
CA TRP A 155 -8.45 -1.92 10.76
C TRP A 155 -7.37 -1.66 11.81
N ILE A 156 -7.04 -0.40 12.10
CA ILE A 156 -6.11 -0.05 13.20
C ILE A 156 -6.66 -0.49 14.55
N ALA A 157 -7.97 -0.31 14.80
CA ALA A 157 -8.58 -0.79 16.03
C ALA A 157 -8.45 -2.32 16.17
N ILE A 158 -8.61 -3.08 15.09
CA ILE A 158 -8.42 -4.55 15.05
C ILE A 158 -6.96 -4.90 15.36
N ILE A 159 -5.99 -4.26 14.71
CA ILE A 159 -4.56 -4.47 14.97
C ILE A 159 -4.22 -4.15 16.42
N PHE A 160 -4.60 -2.96 16.89
CA PHE A 160 -4.32 -2.50 18.24
C PHE A 160 -4.89 -3.47 19.30
N ARG A 161 -6.11 -3.97 19.13
CA ARG A 161 -6.68 -4.99 20.03
C ARG A 161 -5.86 -6.27 20.08
N GLY A 162 -5.27 -6.69 18.96
CA GLY A 162 -4.43 -7.90 18.88
C GLY A 162 -3.01 -7.69 19.38
N VAL A 163 -2.43 -6.50 19.18
CA VAL A 163 -1.03 -6.22 19.53
C VAL A 163 -0.91 -5.68 20.97
N ARG A 164 -1.89 -4.93 21.48
CA ARG A 164 -1.84 -4.31 22.82
C ARG A 164 -1.47 -5.28 23.96
N PRO A 165 -2.02 -6.50 24.06
CA PRO A 165 -1.66 -7.42 25.15
C PRO A 165 -0.19 -7.91 25.09
N TRP A 166 0.45 -7.75 23.93
CA TRP A 166 1.82 -8.20 23.69
C TRP A 166 2.85 -7.08 23.96
N ILE A 167 2.45 -5.80 23.84
CA ILE A 167 3.35 -4.67 24.07
C ILE A 167 3.63 -4.50 25.57
N THR A 168 4.91 -4.46 25.92
CA THR A 168 5.48 -4.23 27.25
C THR A 168 6.64 -3.24 27.14
N LYS A 169 7.10 -2.65 28.26
CA LYS A 169 8.23 -1.70 28.24
C LYS A 169 9.51 -2.25 27.61
N GLN A 170 9.70 -3.57 27.62
CA GLN A 170 10.90 -4.24 27.11
C GLN A 170 10.86 -4.50 25.60
N ASN A 171 9.69 -4.50 24.96
CA ASN A 171 9.52 -4.83 23.55
C ASN A 171 8.83 -3.71 22.73
N LEU A 172 8.81 -2.48 23.24
CA LEU A 172 8.26 -1.30 22.55
C LEU A 172 8.87 -1.06 21.16
N TRP A 173 10.13 -1.43 20.96
CA TRP A 173 10.87 -1.22 19.70
C TRP A 173 10.98 -2.48 18.84
N SER A 174 10.22 -3.50 19.19
CA SER A 174 10.20 -4.75 18.44
C SER A 174 9.41 -4.62 17.14
N VAL A 175 9.61 -5.58 16.24
CA VAL A 175 8.98 -5.54 14.92
C VAL A 175 7.44 -5.49 14.94
N PRO A 176 6.73 -6.26 15.80
CA PRO A 176 5.26 -6.15 15.89
C PRO A 176 4.78 -4.78 16.40
N ALA A 177 5.56 -4.13 17.27
CA ALA A 177 5.25 -2.78 17.74
C ALA A 177 5.46 -1.76 16.61
N TRP A 178 6.58 -1.84 15.87
CA TRP A 178 6.82 -1.05 14.66
C TRP A 178 5.73 -1.22 13.61
N LEU A 179 5.27 -2.46 13.39
CA LEU A 179 4.16 -2.74 12.48
C LEU A 179 2.88 -2.02 12.92
N SER A 180 2.59 -1.98 14.22
CA SER A 180 1.43 -1.29 14.75
C SER A 180 1.54 0.24 14.64
N TYR A 181 2.72 0.81 14.92
CA TYR A 181 2.98 2.25 14.80
C TYR A 181 2.97 2.70 13.34
N GLY A 182 3.64 1.94 12.46
CA GLY A 182 3.66 2.18 11.02
C GLY A 182 2.27 2.11 10.41
N SER A 183 1.46 1.12 10.80
CA SER A 183 0.04 1.06 10.38
C SER A 183 -0.72 2.31 10.81
N ALA A 184 -0.56 2.76 12.05
CA ALA A 184 -1.28 3.92 12.57
C ALA A 184 -0.85 5.23 11.87
N ILE A 185 0.45 5.41 11.62
CA ILE A 185 0.99 6.55 10.87
C ILE A 185 0.50 6.53 9.42
N MET A 186 0.48 5.35 8.79
CA MET A 186 -0.09 5.16 7.46
C MET A 186 -1.53 5.66 7.38
N VAL A 187 -2.37 5.26 8.34
CA VAL A 187 -3.78 5.72 8.38
C VAL A 187 -3.87 7.21 8.69
N LEU A 188 -3.00 7.76 9.54
CA LEU A 188 -2.94 9.19 9.79
C LEU A 188 -2.68 9.99 8.51
N PHE A 189 -1.72 9.58 7.69
CA PHE A 189 -1.39 10.27 6.44
C PHE A 189 -2.51 10.19 5.39
N LEU A 190 -3.34 9.14 5.40
CA LEU A 190 -4.53 9.09 4.54
C LEU A 190 -5.53 10.24 4.82
N PHE A 191 -5.56 10.79 6.04
CA PHE A 191 -6.42 11.94 6.35
C PHE A 191 -6.00 13.22 5.62
N PHE A 192 -4.76 13.33 5.13
CA PHE A 192 -4.34 14.45 4.28
C PHE A 192 -5.17 14.54 2.99
N GLY A 193 -5.75 13.43 2.54
CA GLY A 193 -6.64 13.39 1.38
C GLY A 193 -7.94 14.17 1.58
N LEU A 194 -8.30 14.52 2.82
CA LEU A 194 -9.42 15.40 3.11
C LEU A 194 -9.11 16.89 2.84
N GLY A 195 -7.82 17.26 2.82
CA GLY A 195 -7.39 18.64 2.55
C GLY A 195 -7.46 19.03 1.08
N ALA A 196 -7.41 18.06 0.15
CA ALA A 196 -7.56 18.33 -1.28
C ALA A 196 -9.04 18.57 -1.61
N THR A 197 -9.44 19.83 -1.80
CA THR A 197 -10.83 20.19 -2.14
C THR A 197 -10.94 20.74 -3.57
N VAL A 198 -12.17 20.79 -4.08
CA VAL A 198 -12.48 21.36 -5.41
C VAL A 198 -12.60 22.89 -5.41
N ARG A 199 -12.58 23.53 -4.23
CA ARG A 199 -12.79 24.99 -4.09
C ARG A 199 -11.49 25.76 -3.88
N ASP A 200 -10.45 25.09 -3.40
CA ASP A 200 -9.17 25.72 -3.11
C ASP A 200 -8.36 25.97 -4.39
N ASN A 201 -7.33 26.80 -4.26
CA ASN A 201 -6.36 26.99 -5.33
C ASN A 201 -5.70 25.65 -5.73
N PHE A 202 -5.51 25.45 -7.03
CA PHE A 202 -4.89 24.23 -7.57
C PHE A 202 -3.60 23.83 -6.85
N ALA A 203 -2.69 24.78 -6.59
CA ALA A 203 -1.40 24.50 -5.94
C ALA A 203 -1.52 24.14 -4.44
N ILE A 204 -2.67 24.44 -3.81
CA ILE A 204 -2.99 24.01 -2.44
C ILE A 204 -3.61 22.61 -2.47
N SER A 205 -4.57 22.36 -3.37
CA SER A 205 -5.16 21.02 -3.51
C SER A 205 -4.14 19.99 -3.97
N ASP A 206 -3.24 20.35 -4.89
CA ASP A 206 -2.16 19.49 -5.35
C ASP A 206 -1.12 19.23 -4.24
N TYR A 207 -0.85 20.22 -3.38
CA TYR A 207 -0.04 20.01 -2.17
C TYR A 207 -0.66 18.91 -1.29
N TRP A 208 -1.96 19.00 -0.96
CA TRP A 208 -2.63 17.98 -0.16
C TRP A 208 -2.73 16.62 -0.86
N ARG A 209 -2.88 16.62 -2.19
CA ARG A 209 -2.84 15.40 -3.00
C ARG A 209 -1.50 14.69 -2.85
N TRP A 210 -0.38 15.40 -3.00
CA TRP A 210 0.94 14.80 -2.80
C TRP A 210 1.26 14.49 -1.35
N MET A 211 0.77 15.28 -0.39
CA MET A 211 0.83 14.92 1.03
C MET A 211 0.13 13.59 1.26
N THR A 212 -0.96 13.31 0.55
CA THR A 212 -1.59 11.98 0.57
C THR A 212 -0.69 10.99 -0.15
N VAL A 213 -0.47 11.12 -1.45
CA VAL A 213 0.21 10.10 -2.27
C VAL A 213 1.63 9.81 -1.79
N HIS A 214 2.49 10.82 -1.68
CA HIS A 214 3.90 10.63 -1.33
C HIS A 214 4.08 10.26 0.14
N MET A 215 3.44 10.97 1.08
CA MET A 215 3.63 10.63 2.50
C MET A 215 3.01 9.28 2.83
N TRP A 216 1.85 8.97 2.28
CA TRP A 216 1.21 7.70 2.55
C TRP A 216 1.87 6.55 1.79
N VAL A 217 1.92 6.60 0.46
CA VAL A 217 2.41 5.46 -0.34
C VAL A 217 3.91 5.28 -0.13
N GLU A 218 4.70 6.33 -0.38
CA GLU A 218 6.15 6.22 -0.42
C GLU A 218 6.74 6.04 0.99
N VAL A 219 6.43 6.96 1.92
CA VAL A 219 7.04 6.92 3.27
C VAL A 219 6.59 5.69 4.06
N THR A 220 5.29 5.34 4.01
CA THR A 220 4.78 4.31 4.93
C THR A 220 4.87 2.90 4.38
N PHE A 221 4.69 2.66 3.08
CA PHE A 221 4.82 1.29 2.57
C PHE A 221 6.26 0.81 2.56
N GLU A 222 7.24 1.68 2.33
CA GLU A 222 8.64 1.27 2.36
C GLU A 222 9.08 0.88 3.78
N VAL A 223 8.71 1.69 4.77
CA VAL A 223 8.90 1.38 6.19
C VAL A 223 8.19 0.08 6.57
N PHE A 224 6.94 -0.09 6.15
CA PHE A 224 6.12 -1.25 6.45
C PHE A 224 6.67 -2.55 5.85
N THR A 225 7.04 -2.51 4.58
CA THR A 225 7.64 -3.63 3.85
C THR A 225 8.97 -4.02 4.48
N THR A 226 9.83 -3.04 4.80
CA THR A 226 11.10 -3.26 5.50
C THR A 226 10.90 -3.97 6.83
N CYS A 227 9.87 -3.57 7.62
CA CYS A 227 9.56 -4.22 8.88
C CYS A 227 9.09 -5.66 8.69
N ILE A 228 8.20 -5.94 7.72
CA ILE A 228 7.66 -7.28 7.48
C ILE A 228 8.73 -8.21 6.93
N VAL A 229 9.50 -7.77 5.94
CA VAL A 229 10.60 -8.57 5.38
C VAL A 229 11.61 -8.88 6.48
N GLY A 230 12.04 -7.86 7.24
CA GLY A 230 12.93 -8.08 8.39
C GLY A 230 12.35 -9.04 9.42
N TYR A 231 11.05 -8.95 9.72
CA TYR A 231 10.37 -9.91 10.60
C TYR A 231 10.40 -11.33 10.05
N MET A 232 10.04 -11.52 8.79
CA MET A 232 10.02 -12.84 8.13
C MET A 232 11.42 -13.47 8.13
N LEU A 233 12.45 -12.68 7.84
CA LEU A 233 13.85 -13.11 7.89
C LEU A 233 14.28 -13.57 9.29
N VAL A 234 13.84 -12.87 10.34
CA VAL A 234 14.07 -13.28 11.74
C VAL A 234 13.32 -14.58 12.06
N GLN A 235 12.07 -14.72 11.62
CA GLN A 235 11.29 -15.95 11.86
C GLN A 235 11.85 -17.17 11.12
N MET A 236 12.46 -16.97 9.96
CA MET A 236 13.15 -18.02 9.21
C MET A 236 14.54 -18.35 9.78
N GLY A 237 15.02 -17.63 10.80
CA GLY A 237 16.32 -17.84 11.42
C GLY A 237 17.51 -17.32 10.60
N LEU A 238 17.25 -16.46 9.62
CA LEU A 238 18.26 -15.94 8.69
C LEU A 238 18.97 -14.70 9.22
N LEU A 239 18.27 -13.92 10.05
CA LEU A 239 18.81 -12.75 10.70
C LEU A 239 18.64 -12.86 12.22
N ASN A 240 19.65 -12.39 12.95
CA ASN A 240 19.49 -12.17 14.38
C ASN A 240 18.49 -11.03 14.61
N ARG A 241 17.55 -11.23 15.53
CA ARG A 241 16.57 -10.23 15.94
C ARG A 241 17.18 -8.86 16.25
N ALA A 242 18.27 -8.81 17.02
CA ALA A 242 18.90 -7.55 17.40
C ALA A 242 19.49 -6.79 16.20
N MET A 243 19.97 -7.53 15.20
CA MET A 243 20.48 -6.95 13.95
C MET A 243 19.33 -6.41 13.11
N ALA A 244 18.26 -7.19 12.93
CA ALA A 244 17.09 -6.77 12.18
C ALA A 244 16.43 -5.53 12.78
N GLU A 245 16.26 -5.47 14.11
CA GLU A 245 15.68 -4.30 14.81
C GLU A 245 16.53 -3.04 14.60
N ARG A 246 17.87 -3.13 14.62
CA ARG A 246 18.78 -1.99 14.38
C ARG A 246 18.75 -1.51 12.93
N VAL A 247 18.75 -2.43 11.96
CA VAL A 247 18.71 -2.11 10.53
C VAL A 247 17.37 -1.48 10.18
N ILE A 248 16.26 -2.05 10.65
CA ILE A 248 14.93 -1.46 10.48
C ILE A 248 14.91 -0.05 11.08
N PHE A 249 15.41 0.15 12.31
CA PHE A 249 15.45 1.48 12.92
C PHE A 249 16.19 2.51 12.07
N LEU A 250 17.40 2.16 11.61
CA LEU A 250 18.21 3.06 10.76
C LEU A 250 17.51 3.35 9.44
N ALA A 251 16.96 2.33 8.77
CA ALA A 251 16.23 2.49 7.53
C ALA A 251 15.02 3.42 7.71
N VAL A 252 14.21 3.20 8.75
CA VAL A 252 13.04 4.04 9.05
C VAL A 252 13.44 5.49 9.30
N MET A 253 14.51 5.75 10.05
CA MET A 253 14.97 7.11 10.28
C MET A 253 15.47 7.78 9.00
N LEU A 254 16.25 7.06 8.19
CA LEU A 254 16.76 7.58 6.92
C LEU A 254 15.60 7.93 5.98
N PHE A 255 14.66 7.01 5.79
CA PHE A 255 13.47 7.23 4.96
C PHE A 255 12.58 8.35 5.50
N LEU A 256 12.34 8.41 6.81
CA LEU A 256 11.51 9.48 7.38
C LEU A 256 12.11 10.86 7.08
N VAL A 257 13.42 11.03 7.26
CA VAL A 257 14.08 12.32 6.99
C VAL A 257 14.09 12.64 5.50
N THR A 258 14.45 11.69 4.64
CA THR A 258 14.59 11.94 3.21
C THR A 258 13.26 12.05 2.49
N ALA A 259 12.25 11.26 2.88
CA ALA A 259 10.94 11.26 2.23
C ALA A 259 10.02 12.39 2.71
N VAL A 260 10.03 12.73 4.01
CA VAL A 260 9.23 13.88 4.50
C VAL A 260 9.64 15.19 3.85
N VAL A 261 10.94 15.43 3.65
CA VAL A 261 11.42 16.66 2.98
C VAL A 261 11.41 16.50 1.46
N GLY A 262 11.72 15.30 0.97
CA GLY A 262 11.83 14.96 -0.45
C GLY A 262 10.52 15.04 -1.22
N ILE A 263 9.35 15.01 -0.54
CA ILE A 263 8.05 15.30 -1.15
C ILE A 263 8.04 16.56 -2.02
N SER A 264 8.91 17.52 -1.67
CA SER A 264 9.10 18.78 -2.40
C SER A 264 9.48 18.60 -3.87
N HIS A 265 9.95 17.41 -4.29
CA HIS A 265 10.19 17.13 -5.71
C HIS A 265 8.91 17.16 -6.56
N ASN A 266 7.75 16.91 -5.93
CA ASN A 266 6.46 17.01 -6.60
C ASN A 266 6.02 18.47 -6.79
N PHE A 267 6.75 19.41 -6.17
CA PHE A 267 6.37 20.82 -6.12
C PHE A 267 7.21 21.72 -7.04
N TYR A 268 8.13 21.16 -7.82
CA TYR A 268 9.08 21.93 -8.64
C TYR A 268 8.42 22.93 -9.56
N TRP A 269 7.30 22.54 -10.18
CA TRP A 269 6.70 23.28 -11.28
C TRP A 269 5.30 23.81 -10.97
N ILE A 270 4.88 23.80 -9.70
CA ILE A 270 3.55 24.29 -9.25
C ILE A 270 3.65 25.62 -8.47
N ALA A 271 4.51 26.53 -8.94
CA ALA A 271 4.65 27.91 -8.45
C ALA A 271 5.07 28.05 -6.97
N LYS A 272 5.96 27.18 -6.48
CA LYS A 272 6.54 27.28 -5.13
C LYS A 272 7.89 28.04 -5.14
N PRO A 273 8.32 28.62 -4.00
CA PRO A 273 9.61 29.33 -3.90
C PRO A 273 10.80 28.45 -4.24
N THR A 274 11.87 29.03 -4.78
CA THR A 274 13.10 28.32 -5.18
C THR A 274 13.73 27.48 -4.05
N GLY A 275 13.55 27.88 -2.79
CA GLY A 275 14.00 27.09 -1.63
C GLY A 275 13.35 25.71 -1.54
N VAL A 276 12.09 25.56 -1.95
CA VAL A 276 11.38 24.26 -1.98
C VAL A 276 11.99 23.35 -3.06
N ILE A 277 12.38 23.93 -4.20
CA ILE A 277 13.07 23.19 -5.28
C ILE A 277 14.41 22.66 -4.77
N ALA A 278 15.22 23.52 -4.13
CA ALA A 278 16.53 23.11 -3.60
C ALA A 278 16.42 21.97 -2.59
N LEU A 279 15.48 22.07 -1.63
CA LEU A 279 15.23 21.01 -0.65
C LEU A 279 14.73 19.73 -1.31
N GLY A 280 13.76 19.83 -2.23
CA GLY A 280 13.24 18.69 -2.98
C GLY A 280 14.35 17.95 -3.73
N SER A 281 15.23 18.67 -4.43
CA SER A 281 16.32 18.05 -5.20
C SER A 281 17.32 17.31 -4.32
N ILE A 282 17.74 17.91 -3.20
CA ILE A 282 18.71 17.28 -2.30
C ILE A 282 18.09 16.04 -1.64
N PHE A 283 16.93 16.19 -1.01
CA PHE A 283 16.37 15.13 -0.18
C PHE A 283 15.75 13.98 -0.99
N SER A 284 15.18 14.25 -2.17
CA SER A 284 14.74 13.18 -3.08
C SER A 284 15.90 12.37 -3.63
N THR A 285 17.03 13.00 -3.96
CA THR A 285 18.23 12.28 -4.40
C THR A 285 18.77 11.36 -3.29
N LEU A 286 18.72 11.80 -2.04
CA LEU A 286 19.15 10.98 -0.89
C LEU A 286 18.27 9.74 -0.67
N GLN A 287 17.03 9.71 -1.16
CA GLN A 287 16.17 8.52 -1.10
C GLN A 287 16.72 7.35 -1.94
N VAL A 288 17.58 7.62 -2.92
CA VAL A 288 18.22 6.57 -3.73
C VAL A 288 19.25 5.77 -2.92
N LEU A 289 19.85 6.36 -1.87
CA LEU A 289 20.88 5.70 -1.06
C LEU A 289 20.40 4.39 -0.42
N PRO A 290 19.25 4.35 0.29
CA PRO A 290 18.68 3.09 0.76
C PRO A 290 18.51 2.02 -0.34
N LEU A 291 18.04 2.42 -1.53
CA LEU A 291 17.81 1.50 -2.65
C LEU A 291 19.11 0.88 -3.17
N LEU A 292 20.19 1.67 -3.21
CA LEU A 292 21.54 1.18 -3.54
C LEU A 292 22.03 0.16 -2.51
N LEU A 293 21.81 0.42 -1.22
CA LEU A 293 22.19 -0.52 -0.15
C LEU A 293 21.43 -1.83 -0.27
N ILE A 294 20.13 -1.80 -0.56
CA ILE A 294 19.33 -3.02 -0.79
C ILE A 294 19.87 -3.81 -1.99
N THR A 295 20.30 -3.12 -3.06
CA THR A 295 20.88 -3.77 -4.24
C THR A 295 22.20 -4.46 -3.93
N LEU A 296 23.06 -3.82 -3.12
CA LEU A 296 24.32 -4.40 -2.66
C LEU A 296 24.09 -5.59 -1.73
N ASP A 297 23.10 -5.51 -0.84
CA ASP A 297 22.70 -6.61 0.04
C ASP A 297 22.14 -7.79 -0.75
N ALA A 298 21.28 -7.55 -1.75
CA ALA A 298 20.77 -8.59 -2.64
C ALA A 298 21.90 -9.29 -3.41
N TRP A 299 22.89 -8.53 -3.90
CA TRP A 299 24.08 -9.08 -4.55
C TRP A 299 24.91 -9.93 -3.58
N ARG A 300 25.17 -9.44 -2.36
CA ARG A 300 25.91 -10.16 -1.32
C ARG A 300 25.18 -11.46 -0.93
N MET A 301 23.87 -11.40 -0.74
CA MET A 301 23.02 -12.57 -0.47
C MET A 301 23.12 -13.62 -1.58
N ARG A 302 23.10 -13.20 -2.84
CA ARG A 302 23.31 -14.12 -3.97
C ARG A 302 24.71 -14.77 -3.93
N GLN A 303 25.76 -14.02 -3.59
CA GLN A 303 27.11 -14.57 -3.45
C GLN A 303 27.21 -15.55 -2.28
N GLU A 304 26.57 -15.25 -1.15
CA GLU A 304 26.52 -16.13 0.02
C GLU A 304 25.78 -17.45 -0.30
N LYS A 305 24.72 -17.43 -1.11
CA LYS A 305 24.08 -18.66 -1.62
C LYS A 305 25.05 -19.52 -2.43
N VAL A 306 25.80 -18.90 -3.34
CA VAL A 306 26.78 -19.61 -4.19
C VAL A 306 27.90 -20.21 -3.34
N GLN A 307 28.42 -19.46 -2.37
CA GLN A 307 29.43 -19.95 -1.44
C GLN A 307 28.91 -21.07 -0.54
N ALA A 308 27.69 -20.94 0.01
CA ALA A 308 27.07 -21.98 0.83
C ALA A 308 26.90 -23.28 0.03
N SER A 309 26.50 -23.18 -1.23
CA SER A 309 26.41 -24.33 -2.15
C SER A 309 27.79 -24.97 -2.38
N GLY A 310 28.82 -24.16 -2.59
CA GLY A 310 30.21 -24.64 -2.69
C GLY A 310 30.74 -25.29 -1.40
N ASN A 311 30.37 -24.77 -0.22
CA ASN A 311 30.77 -25.32 1.07
C ASN A 311 30.12 -26.67 1.36
N VAL A 312 28.88 -26.90 0.88
CA VAL A 312 28.25 -28.22 0.95
C VAL A 312 29.01 -29.23 0.09
N ILE A 313 29.38 -28.85 -1.14
CA ILE A 313 30.17 -29.71 -2.04
C ILE A 313 31.53 -30.04 -1.41
N GLN A 314 32.16 -29.09 -0.71
CA GLN A 314 33.44 -29.27 -0.03
C GLN A 314 33.33 -30.00 1.33
N GLY A 315 32.13 -30.40 1.76
CA GLY A 315 31.91 -31.06 3.06
C GLY A 315 32.08 -30.13 4.27
N LYS A 316 32.25 -28.82 4.06
CA LYS A 316 32.38 -27.80 5.12
C LYS A 316 31.03 -27.38 5.71
N GLN A 317 29.94 -27.66 5.02
CA GLN A 317 28.57 -27.32 5.42
C GLN A 317 27.63 -28.49 5.15
N ARG A 318 26.63 -28.71 6.03
CA ARG A 318 25.73 -29.87 5.95
C ARG A 318 24.44 -29.63 5.14
N PHE A 319 23.99 -28.38 5.02
CA PHE A 319 22.72 -28.05 4.33
C PHE A 319 22.76 -26.65 3.72
N VAL A 320 22.05 -26.47 2.61
CA VAL A 320 21.71 -25.18 1.99
C VAL A 320 20.18 -25.09 1.97
N MET A 321 19.62 -24.02 2.51
CA MET A 321 18.17 -23.79 2.51
C MET A 321 17.76 -23.08 1.21
N ASP A 322 17.60 -23.80 0.11
CA ASP A 322 17.29 -23.18 -1.20
C ASP A 322 15.98 -22.39 -1.22
N GLY A 323 14.96 -22.85 -0.49
CA GLY A 323 13.65 -22.18 -0.40
C GLY A 323 13.69 -20.79 0.25
N VAL A 324 14.70 -20.51 1.07
CA VAL A 324 14.91 -19.19 1.68
C VAL A 324 15.26 -18.16 0.62
N TRP A 325 16.15 -18.52 -0.31
CA TRP A 325 16.65 -17.60 -1.32
C TRP A 325 15.61 -17.28 -2.40
N LEU A 326 14.62 -18.15 -2.59
CA LEU A 326 13.47 -17.94 -3.49
C LEU A 326 12.42 -16.97 -2.94
N PHE A 327 12.44 -16.71 -1.62
CA PHE A 327 11.49 -15.80 -0.97
C PHE A 327 12.02 -14.37 -0.84
N ILE A 328 13.35 -14.20 -0.98
CA ILE A 328 14.06 -12.94 -0.76
C ILE A 328 14.44 -12.26 -2.08
N LEU A 329 14.55 -13.03 -3.17
CA LEU A 329 14.70 -12.56 -4.56
C LEU A 329 13.33 -12.42 -5.23
#